data_AF-A0A955DKM3-F1
#
_entry.id   AF-A0A955DKM3-F1
#
_cell.length_a   1.000
_cell.length_b   1.000
_cell.length_c   1.000
_cell.angle_alpha   90.00
_cell.angle_beta   90.00
_cell.angle_gamma   90.00
#
_symmetry.space_group_name_H-M   'P 1'
#
loop_
_entity.id
_entity.type
_entity.pdbx_description
1 polymer ?
#
loop_
_entity_poly.entity_id
_entity_poly.type
_entity_poly.pdbx_seq_one_letter_code
_entity_poly.pdbx_strand_id
1 'polypeptide(L)'
;MTLEPTINAPFNAANPPYDAIGGDAGVRGLVDAFYDRVAHDPLMRAMHKPDLTEAREKLFEFLSGWLGGPQLYIERHGHPRLRMRHMPFPIDDAAVEAWLACMHGAMKDRQITGPLYSFLSSRFTHTANFMRNR
;
A
#
# COMPACT_ATOMS: atom_id res chain seq x y z
N MET A 1 26.56 -7.10 -25.35
CA MET A 1 25.43 -6.47 -24.65
C MET A 1 25.73 -6.57 -23.17
N THR A 2 26.37 -5.54 -22.64
CA THR A 2 26.87 -5.48 -21.26
C THR A 2 25.69 -5.43 -20.29
N LEU A 3 25.73 -6.32 -19.30
CA LEU A 3 24.81 -6.30 -18.16
C LEU A 3 25.01 -4.98 -17.43
N GLU A 4 24.00 -4.11 -17.46
CA GLU A 4 24.01 -2.94 -16.58
C GLU A 4 23.87 -3.42 -15.12
N PRO A 5 24.72 -2.95 -14.20
CA PRO A 5 24.57 -3.27 -12.79
C PRO A 5 23.23 -2.71 -12.33
N THR A 6 22.38 -3.57 -11.76
CA THR A 6 21.10 -3.18 -11.17
C THR A 6 21.33 -1.99 -10.25
N ILE A 7 20.77 -0.84 -10.66
CA ILE A 7 20.81 0.41 -9.91
C ILE A 7 20.47 0.11 -8.45
N ASN A 8 21.37 0.49 -7.56
CA ASN A 8 21.27 0.35 -6.11
C ASN A 8 19.85 0.73 -5.65
N ALA A 9 18.99 -0.24 -5.33
CA ALA A 9 17.64 0.05 -4.87
C ALA A 9 17.76 0.90 -3.59
N PRO A 10 17.01 2.01 -3.46
CA PRO A 10 17.19 2.95 -2.34
C PRO A 10 16.92 2.30 -0.98
N PHE A 11 16.23 1.16 -0.95
CA PHE A 11 15.90 0.40 0.25
C PHE A 11 16.19 -1.09 0.05
N ASN A 12 16.69 -1.72 1.12
CA ASN A 12 16.97 -3.15 1.22
C ASN A 12 16.71 -3.63 2.66
N ALA A 13 17.10 -4.87 2.99
CA ALA A 13 16.87 -5.45 4.31
C ALA A 13 17.56 -4.69 5.47
N ALA A 14 18.69 -4.01 5.22
CA ALA A 14 19.42 -3.24 6.23
C ALA A 14 18.91 -1.78 6.37
N ASN A 15 18.14 -1.28 5.42
CA ASN A 15 17.50 0.03 5.46
C ASN A 15 16.07 -0.06 4.90
N PRO A 16 15.15 -0.73 5.63
CA PRO A 16 13.82 -0.99 5.11
C PRO A 16 13.05 0.33 4.90
N PRO A 17 12.13 0.37 3.90
CA PRO A 17 11.23 1.50 3.73
C PRO A 17 10.42 1.82 4.99
N TYR A 18 10.19 0.83 5.86
CA TYR A 18 9.54 0.98 7.17
C TYR A 18 10.24 2.01 8.06
N ASP A 19 11.58 2.00 8.14
CA ASP A 19 12.31 2.98 8.95
C ASP A 19 12.25 4.37 8.28
N ALA A 20 12.36 4.41 6.96
CA ALA A 20 12.35 5.64 6.18
C ALA A 20 11.00 6.39 6.22
N ILE A 21 9.87 5.68 6.32
CA ILE A 21 8.54 6.30 6.48
C ILE A 21 8.29 6.79 7.92
N GLY A 22 9.15 6.43 8.88
CA GLY A 22 9.00 6.78 10.31
C GLY A 22 8.43 5.66 11.18
N GLY A 23 8.63 4.40 10.77
CA GLY A 23 8.18 3.22 11.50
C GLY A 23 6.66 3.14 11.64
N ASP A 24 6.21 2.63 12.79
CA ASP A 24 4.81 2.39 13.12
C ASP A 24 3.93 3.63 12.89
N ALA A 25 4.34 4.76 13.45
CA ALA A 25 3.61 6.02 13.33
C ALA A 25 3.55 6.53 11.88
N GLY A 26 4.61 6.30 11.11
CA GLY A 26 4.68 6.60 9.68
C GLY A 26 3.67 5.80 8.86
N VAL A 27 3.66 4.48 9.06
CA VAL A 27 2.72 3.56 8.41
C VAL A 27 1.29 3.87 8.81
N ARG A 28 1.04 4.08 10.11
CA ARG A 28 -0.29 4.45 10.62
C ARG A 28 -0.80 5.71 9.96
N GLY A 29 0.02 6.77 9.94
CA GLY A 29 -0.35 8.04 9.32
C GLY A 29 -0.63 7.91 7.82
N LEU A 30 0.11 7.08 7.08
CA LEU A 30 -0.17 6.82 5.67
C LEU A 30 -1.51 6.10 5.46
N VAL A 31 -1.77 5.06 6.26
CA VAL A 31 -3.01 4.28 6.18
C VAL A 31 -4.22 5.11 6.56
N ASP A 32 -4.09 5.96 7.57
CA ASP A 32 -5.19 6.83 7.99
C ASP A 32 -5.53 7.85 6.90
N ALA A 33 -4.52 8.53 6.35
CA ALA A 33 -4.72 9.44 5.22
C ALA A 33 -5.28 8.74 3.97
N PHE A 34 -4.88 7.48 3.72
CA PHE A 34 -5.43 6.68 2.63
C PHE A 34 -6.92 6.40 2.81
N TYR A 35 -7.33 5.93 3.99
CA TYR A 35 -8.74 5.62 4.21
C TYR A 35 -9.63 6.86 4.41
N ASP A 36 -9.06 7.99 4.83
CA ASP A 36 -9.75 9.28 4.81
C ASP A 36 -10.10 9.67 3.37
N ARG A 37 -9.22 9.39 2.40
CA ARG A 37 -9.50 9.58 0.98
C ARG A 37 -10.49 8.57 0.42
N VAL A 38 -10.35 7.28 0.75
CA VAL A 38 -11.31 6.23 0.38
C VAL A 38 -12.73 6.54 0.85
N ALA A 39 -12.88 7.20 2.01
CA ALA A 39 -14.19 7.60 2.51
C ALA A 39 -14.90 8.64 1.62
N HIS A 40 -14.14 9.43 0.84
CA HIS A 40 -14.65 10.51 0.01
C HIS A 40 -14.61 10.22 -1.50
N ASP A 41 -13.85 9.22 -1.95
CA ASP A 41 -13.86 8.77 -3.34
C ASP A 41 -15.10 7.88 -3.60
N PRO A 42 -16.03 8.25 -4.51
CA PRO A 42 -17.29 7.52 -4.69
C PRO A 42 -17.12 6.05 -5.09
N LEU A 43 -16.14 5.75 -5.94
CA LEU A 43 -15.91 4.39 -6.43
C LEU A 43 -15.32 3.53 -5.31
N MET A 44 -14.29 4.02 -4.64
CA MET A 44 -13.66 3.32 -3.52
C MET A 44 -14.64 3.15 -2.34
N ARG A 45 -15.44 4.17 -2.05
CA ARG A 45 -16.48 4.14 -1.00
C ARG A 45 -17.50 3.03 -1.26
N ALA A 46 -17.94 2.86 -2.51
CA ALA A 46 -18.89 1.81 -2.89
C ALA A 46 -18.31 0.40 -2.74
N MET A 47 -16.99 0.22 -2.85
CA MET A 47 -16.31 -1.07 -2.73
C MET A 47 -16.00 -1.49 -1.29
N HIS A 48 -16.18 -0.60 -0.30
CA HIS A 48 -15.84 -0.85 1.09
C HIS A 48 -17.08 -0.91 1.99
N LYS A 49 -16.96 -1.55 3.16
CA LYS A 49 -17.97 -1.49 4.23
C LYS A 49 -18.08 -0.07 4.82
N PRO A 50 -19.26 0.39 5.27
CA PRO A 50 -19.42 1.73 5.84
C PRO A 50 -18.44 2.03 6.97
N ASP A 51 -18.25 1.07 7.89
CA ASP A 51 -17.18 1.11 8.88
C ASP A 51 -15.87 0.63 8.27
N LEU A 52 -14.87 1.52 8.27
CA LEU A 52 -13.54 1.29 7.72
C LEU A 52 -12.52 0.82 8.77
N THR A 53 -12.89 0.71 10.05
CA THR A 53 -11.96 0.42 11.16
C THR A 53 -11.17 -0.87 10.92
N GLU A 54 -11.86 -1.96 10.57
CA GLU A 54 -11.23 -3.25 10.29
C GLU A 54 -10.30 -3.19 9.07
N ALA A 55 -10.71 -2.46 8.03
CA ALA A 55 -9.95 -2.32 6.79
C ALA A 55 -8.67 -1.49 6.99
N ARG A 56 -8.76 -0.41 7.80
CA ARG A 56 -7.63 0.40 8.26
C ARG A 56 -6.62 -0.46 9.00
N GLU A 57 -7.07 -1.22 9.99
CA GLU A 57 -6.16 -2.03 10.80
C GLU A 57 -5.44 -3.09 9.97
N LYS A 58 -6.17 -3.82 9.11
CA LYS A 58 -5.58 -4.84 8.24
C LYS A 58 -4.55 -4.25 7.26
N LEU A 59 -4.80 -3.06 6.72
CA LEU A 59 -3.84 -2.42 5.81
C LEU A 59 -2.59 -1.97 6.56
N PHE A 60 -2.73 -1.41 7.77
CA PHE A 60 -1.58 -1.06 8.60
C PHE A 60 -0.72 -2.27 8.93
N GLU A 61 -1.34 -3.35 9.42
CA GLU A 61 -0.62 -4.57 9.77
C GLU A 61 0.11 -5.15 8.56
N PHE A 62 -0.56 -5.10 7.39
CA PHE A 62 0.01 -5.55 6.13
C PHE A 62 1.21 -4.69 5.72
N LEU A 63 1.06 -3.35 5.73
CA LEU A 63 2.13 -2.44 5.34
C LEU A 63 3.31 -2.44 6.31
N SER A 64 3.07 -2.69 7.61
CA SER A 64 4.14 -2.90 8.59
C SER A 64 5.11 -3.98 8.10
N GLY A 65 4.60 -5.19 7.84
CA GLY A 65 5.43 -6.29 7.38
C GLY A 65 5.93 -6.13 5.93
N TRP A 66 5.09 -5.60 5.05
CA TRP A 66 5.42 -5.43 3.62
C TRP A 66 6.51 -4.39 3.37
N LEU A 67 6.65 -3.39 4.24
CA LEU A 67 7.72 -2.39 4.20
C LEU A 67 8.99 -2.83 4.95
N GLY A 68 9.03 -4.05 5.49
CA GLY A 68 10.19 -4.60 6.20
C GLY A 68 10.20 -4.40 7.71
N GLY A 69 9.09 -3.95 8.30
CA GLY A 69 8.88 -3.89 9.75
C GLY A 69 8.32 -5.20 10.35
N PRO A 70 7.71 -5.12 11.55
CA PRO A 70 7.09 -6.27 12.22
C PRO A 70 6.01 -6.96 11.36
N GLN A 71 5.96 -8.29 11.39
CA GLN A 71 5.08 -9.12 10.55
C GLN A 71 3.66 -9.27 11.12
N LEU A 72 3.07 -8.15 11.59
CA LEU A 72 1.80 -8.11 12.32
C LEU A 72 0.66 -8.80 11.57
N TYR A 73 0.59 -8.63 10.25
CA TYR A 73 -0.45 -9.26 9.45
C TYR A 73 -0.33 -10.78 9.42
N ILE A 74 0.88 -11.30 9.28
CA ILE A 74 1.13 -12.74 9.21
C ILE A 74 0.83 -13.37 10.56
N GLU A 75 1.24 -12.72 11.65
CA GLU A 75 1.00 -13.17 13.02
C GLU A 75 -0.50 -13.28 13.32
N ARG A 76 -1.32 -12.33 12.84
CA ARG A 76 -2.77 -12.28 13.12
C ARG A 76 -3.64 -13.03 12.10
N HIS A 77 -3.29 -12.98 10.82
CA HIS A 77 -4.14 -13.43 9.71
C HIS A 77 -3.50 -14.50 8.81
N GLY A 78 -2.27 -14.91 9.12
CA GLY A 78 -1.49 -15.84 8.31
C GLY A 78 -1.02 -15.26 6.97
N HIS A 79 -0.63 -16.15 6.05
CA HIS A 79 -0.08 -15.76 4.76
C HIS A 79 -1.02 -14.80 4.00
N PRO A 80 -0.53 -13.65 3.46
CA PRO A 80 -1.39 -12.61 2.90
C PRO A 80 -2.33 -13.07 1.79
N ARG A 81 -1.83 -13.92 0.87
CA ARG A 81 -2.61 -14.45 -0.27
C ARG A 81 -3.44 -13.35 -0.95
N LEU A 82 -2.84 -12.18 -1.17
CA LEU A 82 -3.55 -10.94 -1.52
C LEU A 82 -4.51 -11.13 -2.69
N ARG A 83 -4.03 -11.66 -3.82
CA ARG A 83 -4.87 -11.86 -5.02
C ARG A 83 -6.08 -12.74 -4.71
N MET A 84 -5.92 -13.83 -3.96
CA MET A 84 -7.04 -14.68 -3.53
C MET A 84 -8.06 -13.90 -2.69
N ARG A 85 -7.60 -13.08 -1.74
CA ARG A 85 -8.49 -12.26 -0.89
C ARG A 85 -9.18 -11.13 -1.66
N HIS A 86 -8.62 -10.71 -2.79
CA HIS A 86 -9.18 -9.69 -3.67
C HIS A 86 -10.05 -10.23 -4.82
N MET A 87 -9.99 -11.54 -5.12
CA MET A 87 -10.81 -12.20 -6.16
C MET A 87 -12.33 -12.02 -6.02
N PRO A 88 -12.92 -11.95 -4.81
CA PRO A 88 -14.37 -11.73 -4.67
C PRO A 88 -14.84 -10.35 -5.14
N PHE A 89 -13.94 -9.37 -5.30
CA PHE A 89 -14.28 -8.00 -5.69
C PHE A 89 -13.95 -7.78 -7.17
N PRO A 90 -14.85 -7.16 -7.96
CA PRO A 90 -14.54 -6.79 -9.33
C PRO A 90 -13.54 -5.62 -9.33
N ILE A 91 -12.29 -5.91 -9.67
CA ILE A 91 -11.22 -4.91 -9.74
C ILE A 91 -10.84 -4.76 -11.20
N ASP A 92 -11.41 -3.75 -11.84
CA ASP A 92 -11.11 -3.29 -13.19
C ASP A 92 -10.09 -2.14 -13.19
N ASP A 93 -9.83 -1.57 -14.36
CA ASP A 93 -8.91 -0.43 -14.52
C ASP A 93 -9.34 0.78 -13.68
N ALA A 94 -10.64 1.09 -13.63
CA ALA A 94 -11.16 2.21 -12.85
C ALA A 94 -10.93 2.01 -11.34
N ALA A 95 -11.13 0.80 -10.82
CA ALA A 95 -10.84 0.48 -9.42
C ALA A 95 -9.35 0.59 -9.08
N VAL A 96 -8.47 0.15 -9.99
CA VAL A 96 -7.02 0.29 -9.81
C VAL A 96 -6.61 1.77 -9.77
N GLU A 97 -7.09 2.56 -10.72
CA GLU A 97 -6.76 4.00 -10.79
C GLU A 97 -7.31 4.77 -9.58
N ALA A 98 -8.54 4.49 -9.12
CA ALA A 98 -9.11 5.13 -7.94
C ALA A 98 -8.35 4.78 -6.66
N TRP A 99 -7.94 3.51 -6.50
CA TRP A 99 -7.11 3.09 -5.38
C TRP A 99 -5.74 3.79 -5.39
N LEU A 100 -5.09 3.86 -6.56
CA LEU A 100 -3.80 4.54 -6.72
C LEU A 100 -3.91 6.05 -6.50
N ALA A 101 -4.99 6.68 -6.96
CA ALA A 101 -5.26 8.09 -6.70
C ALA A 101 -5.39 8.38 -5.20
N CYS A 102 -6.12 7.54 -4.46
CA CYS A 102 -6.20 7.63 -3.00
C CYS A 102 -4.83 7.48 -2.34
N MET A 103 -4.04 6.48 -2.73
CA MET A 103 -2.72 6.22 -2.15
C MET A 103 -1.70 7.31 -2.46
N HIS A 104 -1.63 7.78 -3.71
CA HIS A 104 -0.78 8.91 -4.09
C HIS A 104 -1.18 10.20 -3.37
N GLY A 105 -2.48 10.44 -3.20
CA GLY A 105 -2.97 11.54 -2.39
C GLY A 105 -2.53 11.45 -0.94
N ALA A 106 -2.66 10.27 -0.32
CA ALA A 106 -2.27 10.03 1.06
C ALA A 106 -0.77 10.26 1.27
N MET A 107 0.08 9.79 0.34
CA MET A 107 1.52 10.07 0.39
C MET A 107 1.82 11.57 0.32
N LYS A 108 1.07 12.34 -0.47
CA LYS A 108 1.22 13.81 -0.54
C LYS A 108 0.81 14.49 0.77
N ASP A 109 -0.31 14.09 1.38
CA ASP A 109 -0.76 14.66 2.66
C ASP A 109 0.24 14.39 3.79
N ARG A 110 0.90 13.24 3.72
CA ARG A 110 1.96 12.83 4.65
C ARG A 110 3.35 13.37 4.29
N GLN A 111 3.45 14.21 3.25
CA GLN A 111 4.69 14.81 2.78
C GLN A 111 5.79 13.78 2.46
N ILE A 112 5.39 12.58 2.04
CA ILE A 112 6.31 11.54 1.57
C ILE A 112 6.85 12.00 0.21
N THR A 113 8.16 12.23 0.14
CA THR A 113 8.83 12.82 -1.03
C THR A 113 10.12 12.07 -1.36
N GLY A 114 10.76 12.48 -2.46
CA GLY A 114 12.08 11.98 -2.85
C GLY A 114 12.12 10.47 -3.13
N PRO A 115 13.23 9.79 -2.84
CA PRO A 115 13.40 8.36 -3.13
C PRO A 115 12.34 7.45 -2.51
N LEU A 116 11.83 7.80 -1.32
CA LEU A 116 10.77 7.05 -0.65
C LEU A 116 9.47 7.10 -1.44
N TYR A 117 9.06 8.28 -1.91
CA TYR A 117 7.87 8.43 -2.74
C TYR A 117 7.98 7.60 -4.03
N SER A 118 9.09 7.72 -4.76
CA SER A 118 9.29 6.98 -6.01
C SER A 118 9.26 5.47 -5.79
N PHE A 119 9.90 4.99 -4.72
CA PHE A 119 9.89 3.58 -4.37
C PHE A 119 8.47 3.08 -4.04
N LEU A 120 7.77 3.77 -3.13
CA LEU A 120 6.43 3.37 -2.71
C LEU A 120 5.43 3.44 -3.87
N SER A 121 5.44 4.53 -4.65
CA SER A 121 4.58 4.70 -5.82
C SER A 121 4.76 3.56 -6.83
N SER A 122 6.00 3.20 -7.17
CA SER A 122 6.28 2.07 -8.06
C SER A 122 5.76 0.74 -7.50
N ARG A 123 6.03 0.46 -6.22
CA ARG A 123 5.63 -0.79 -5.56
C ARG A 123 4.11 -0.92 -5.41
N PHE A 124 3.44 0.17 -5.07
CA PHE A 124 1.98 0.24 -4.97
C PHE A 124 1.33 0.08 -6.35
N THR A 125 1.85 0.76 -7.38
CA THR A 125 1.37 0.61 -8.76
C THR A 125 1.49 -0.83 -9.24
N HIS A 126 2.64 -1.46 -9.03
CA HIS A 126 2.83 -2.87 -9.37
C HIS A 126 1.82 -3.78 -8.63
N THR A 127 1.65 -3.58 -7.32
CA THR A 127 0.76 -4.40 -6.50
C THR A 127 -0.71 -4.22 -6.89
N ALA A 128 -1.17 -2.99 -7.10
CA ALA A 128 -2.54 -2.68 -7.49
C ALA A 128 -2.88 -3.28 -8.86
N ASN A 129 -1.99 -3.13 -9.84
CA ASN A 129 -2.14 -3.79 -11.15
C ASN A 129 -2.17 -5.32 -11.04
N PHE A 130 -1.36 -5.91 -10.16
CA PHE A 130 -1.40 -7.34 -9.90
C PHE A 130 -2.71 -7.81 -9.23
N MET A 131 -3.49 -6.93 -8.60
CA MET A 131 -4.81 -7.28 -8.03
C MET A 131 -5.94 -7.27 -9.06
N ARG A 132 -5.76 -6.61 -10.22
CA ARG A 132 -6.76 -6.54 -11.29
C ARG A 132 -7.25 -7.93 -11.70
N ASN A 133 -8.57 -8.08 -11.78
CA ASN A 133 -9.23 -9.38 -12.02
C ASN A 133 -10.49 -9.27 -12.91
N ARG A 134 -10.71 -8.09 -13.49
CA ARG A 134 -11.70 -7.78 -14.51
C ARG A 134 -11.04 -6.99 -15.64
#